data_AF-A0A2R3MZE6-F1
#
_entry.id   AF-A0A2R3MZE6-F1
#
_cell.length_a   1.000
_cell.length_b   1.000
_cell.length_c   1.000
_cell.angle_alpha   90.00
_cell.angle_beta   90.00
_cell.angle_gamma   90.00
#
_symmetry.space_group_name_H-M   'P 1'
#
loop_
_entity.id
_entity.type
_entity.pdbx_description
1 polymer ?
#
loop_
_entity_poly.entity_id
_entity_poly.type
_entity_poly.pdbx_seq_one_letter_code
_entity_poly.pdbx_strand_id
1 'polypeptide(L)'
;MKIDEAFGFEQKKICVAGKEYTLQNIPLKAVYQMQERAKDKDGNMRPSIFYDEIFDKIILSPKVSWDDFSDVEELEELMTEVYSFLTRNRKRKMEGESEE
;
A
#
# COMPACT_ATOMS: atom_id res chain seq x y z
N MET A 1 -21.81 -17.20 4.72
CA MET A 1 -21.46 -15.89 5.31
C MET A 1 -20.17 -15.45 4.65
N LYS A 2 -20.19 -14.36 3.86
CA LYS A 2 -18.97 -13.84 3.22
C LYS A 2 -18.16 -13.15 4.30
N ILE A 3 -16.98 -13.69 4.60
CA ILE A 3 -16.10 -13.24 5.69
C ILE A 3 -15.34 -11.95 5.29
N ASP A 4 -15.54 -11.46 4.06
CA ASP A 4 -14.86 -10.27 3.53
C ASP A 4 -15.27 -8.93 4.15
N GLU A 5 -16.35 -8.88 4.95
CA GLU A 5 -16.93 -7.61 5.44
C GLU A 5 -16.69 -7.30 6.94
N ALA A 6 -15.90 -8.12 7.66
CA ALA A 6 -15.62 -7.88 9.08
C ALA A 6 -14.28 -7.17 9.33
N PHE A 7 -13.37 -7.17 8.35
CA PHE A 7 -12.13 -6.41 8.33
C PHE A 7 -11.98 -5.89 6.91
N GLY A 8 -12.12 -4.58 6.70
CA GLY A 8 -12.10 -3.97 5.37
C GLY A 8 -10.78 -4.19 4.62
N PHE A 9 -10.61 -5.36 4.01
CA PHE A 9 -9.57 -5.67 3.05
C PHE A 9 -10.00 -5.09 1.70
N GLU A 10 -10.14 -3.78 1.65
CA GLU A 10 -10.44 -3.10 0.39
C GLU A 10 -9.30 -3.38 -0.58
N GLN A 11 -9.62 -3.89 -1.76
CA GLN A 11 -8.66 -4.09 -2.83
C GLN A 11 -8.88 -3.04 -3.90
N LYS A 12 -7.79 -2.49 -4.44
CA LYS A 12 -7.85 -1.52 -5.53
C LYS A 12 -6.94 -1.98 -6.66
N LYS A 13 -7.48 -2.00 -7.87
CA LYS A 13 -6.68 -2.15 -9.08
C LYS A 13 -6.15 -0.78 -9.50
N ILE A 14 -4.87 -0.69 -9.78
CA ILE A 14 -4.21 0.49 -10.33
C ILE A 14 -3.43 0.09 -11.58
N CYS A 15 -3.19 1.04 -12.48
CA CYS A 15 -2.33 0.85 -13.63
C CYS A 15 -1.20 1.87 -13.53
N VAL A 16 0.03 1.38 -13.52
CA VAL A 16 1.26 2.18 -13.37
C VAL A 16 2.20 1.76 -14.49
N ALA A 17 2.73 2.72 -15.25
CA ALA A 17 3.57 2.45 -16.43
C ALA A 17 3.00 1.39 -17.41
N GLY A 18 1.66 1.27 -17.51
CA GLY A 18 1.01 0.27 -18.36
C GLY A 18 0.95 -1.16 -17.79
N LYS A 19 1.44 -1.38 -16.56
CA LYS A 19 1.29 -2.62 -15.81
C LYS A 19 0.12 -2.50 -14.82
N GLU A 20 -0.74 -3.51 -14.78
CA GLU A 20 -1.86 -3.57 -13.84
C GLU A 20 -1.43 -4.20 -12.51
N TYR A 21 -1.69 -3.51 -11.40
CA TYR A 21 -1.42 -3.98 -10.05
C TYR A 21 -2.70 -4.04 -9.22
N THR A 22 -2.82 -5.09 -8.40
CA THR A 22 -3.87 -5.23 -7.40
C THR A 22 -3.27 -4.96 -6.03
N LEU A 23 -3.71 -3.89 -5.39
CA LEU A 23 -3.31 -3.51 -4.05
C LEU A 23 -4.35 -3.97 -3.02
N GLN A 24 -3.90 -4.33 -1.83
CA GLN A 24 -4.72 -4.63 -0.68
C GLN A 24 -4.52 -3.59 0.42
N ASN A 25 -5.62 -3.12 1.00
CA ASN A 25 -5.57 -2.25 2.16
C ASN A 25 -5.19 -3.07 3.40
N ILE A 26 -4.30 -2.51 4.21
CA ILE A 26 -3.92 -3.06 5.50
C ILE A 26 -4.25 -2.06 6.61
N PRO A 27 -4.53 -2.53 7.84
CA PRO A 27 -4.83 -1.64 8.96
C PRO A 27 -3.73 -0.59 9.18
N LEU A 28 -4.13 0.63 9.57
CA LEU A 28 -3.18 1.74 9.79
C LEU A 28 -2.02 1.35 10.71
N LYS A 29 -2.31 0.60 11.78
CA LYS A 29 -1.29 0.09 12.71
C LYS A 29 -0.24 -0.78 12.00
N ALA A 30 -0.64 -1.61 11.04
CA ALA A 30 0.27 -2.45 10.28
C ALA A 30 1.21 -1.59 9.40
N VAL A 31 0.70 -0.52 8.79
CA VAL A 31 1.52 0.43 8.01
C VAL A 31 2.58 1.09 8.89
N TYR A 32 2.22 1.57 10.08
CA TYR A 32 3.20 2.16 11.00
C TYR A 32 4.22 1.12 11.47
N GLN A 33 3.80 -0.10 11.78
CA GLN A 33 4.72 -1.17 12.17
C GLN A 33 5.71 -1.53 11.05
N MET A 34 5.29 -1.49 9.77
CA MET A 34 6.21 -1.65 8.64
C MET A 34 7.26 -0.53 8.62
N GLN A 35 6.85 0.73 8.81
CA GLN A 35 7.78 1.86 8.88
C GLN A 35 8.75 1.74 10.06
N GLU A 36 8.26 1.31 11.23
CA GLU A 36 9.09 1.08 12.41
C GLU A 36 10.14 -0.02 12.16
N ARG A 37 9.75 -1.14 11.54
CA ARG A 37 10.69 -2.22 11.17
C ARG A 37 11.71 -1.78 10.13
N ALA A 38 11.34 -0.88 9.23
CA ALA A 38 12.23 -0.34 8.22
C ALA A 38 13.24 0.68 8.76
N LYS A 39 13.10 1.15 10.00
CA LYS A 39 14.09 2.04 10.61
C LYS A 39 15.37 1.29 10.97
N ASP A 40 16.49 1.98 10.90
CA ASP A 40 17.77 1.51 11.43
C ASP A 40 17.91 1.89 12.92
N LYS A 41 19.03 1.49 13.56
CA LYS A 41 19.34 1.80 14.96
C LYS A 41 19.41 3.30 15.24
N ASP A 42 19.83 4.09 14.25
CA ASP A 42 19.88 5.55 14.33
C ASP A 42 18.53 6.23 14.01
N GLY A 43 17.48 5.43 13.74
CA GLY A 43 16.13 5.91 13.46
C GLY A 43 15.90 6.34 12.02
N ASN A 44 16.90 6.17 11.14
CA ASN A 44 16.78 6.51 9.72
C ASN A 44 15.93 5.46 9.00
N MET A 45 15.02 5.93 8.15
CA MET A 45 14.18 5.04 7.36
C MET A 45 15.01 4.38 6.25
N ARG A 46 14.93 3.06 6.15
CA ARG A 46 15.52 2.31 5.03
C ARG A 46 14.43 2.00 4.02
N PRO A 47 14.31 2.79 2.92
CA PRO A 47 13.26 2.60 1.93
C PRO A 47 13.31 1.21 1.31
N SER A 48 14.51 0.62 1.16
CA SER A 48 14.65 -0.73 0.65
C SER A 48 13.94 -1.80 1.48
N ILE A 49 13.96 -1.70 2.80
CA ILE A 49 13.24 -2.64 3.68
C ILE A 49 11.74 -2.34 3.66
N PHE A 50 11.38 -1.06 3.61
CA PHE A 50 9.99 -0.65 3.60
C PHE A 50 9.26 -1.08 2.32
N TYR A 51 9.90 -0.91 1.17
CA TYR A 51 9.35 -1.27 -0.14
C TYR A 51 9.22 -2.78 -0.30
N ASP A 52 10.17 -3.56 0.25
CA ASP A 52 10.07 -5.02 0.29
C ASP A 52 8.79 -5.49 1.03
N GLU A 53 8.51 -4.87 2.18
CA GLU A 53 7.28 -5.14 2.93
C GLU A 53 6.02 -4.69 2.17
N ILE A 54 6.07 -3.62 1.37
CA ILE A 54 4.97 -3.21 0.49
C ILE A 54 4.71 -4.27 -0.57
N PHE A 55 5.76 -4.76 -1.24
CA PHE A 55 5.65 -5.79 -2.27
C PHE A 55 5.01 -7.07 -1.72
N ASP A 56 5.37 -7.47 -0.49
CA ASP A 56 4.82 -8.68 0.14
C ASP A 56 3.38 -8.50 0.65
N LYS A 57 3.12 -7.42 1.39
CA LYS A 57 1.88 -7.24 2.17
C LYS A 57 0.78 -6.47 1.45
N ILE A 58 1.14 -5.56 0.55
CA ILE A 58 0.20 -4.62 -0.08
C ILE A 58 -0.04 -5.00 -1.53
N ILE A 59 1.00 -5.36 -2.28
CA ILE A 59 0.85 -5.79 -3.68
C ILE A 59 0.45 -7.27 -3.71
N LEU A 60 -0.79 -7.53 -4.11
CA LEU A 60 -1.33 -8.88 -4.25
C LEU A 60 -0.93 -9.52 -5.57
N SER A 61 -1.05 -8.79 -6.68
CA SER A 61 -0.80 -9.32 -8.02
C SER A 61 -0.50 -8.21 -9.03
N PRO A 62 0.49 -8.40 -9.93
CA PRO A 62 1.50 -9.46 -9.89
C PRO A 62 2.39 -9.34 -8.65
N LYS A 63 2.95 -10.46 -8.19
CA LYS A 63 3.98 -10.41 -7.15
C LYS A 63 5.25 -9.87 -7.77
N VAL A 64 5.64 -8.68 -7.32
CA VAL A 64 6.82 -7.97 -7.80
C VAL A 64 7.93 -7.98 -6.76
N SER A 65 9.14 -7.71 -7.24
CA SER A 65 10.34 -7.54 -6.44
C SER A 65 11.22 -6.48 -7.11
N TRP A 66 12.34 -6.14 -6.49
CA TRP A 66 13.28 -5.14 -7.02
C TRP A 66 13.70 -5.39 -8.46
N ASP A 67 13.90 -6.65 -8.86
CA ASP A 67 14.29 -7.05 -10.21
C ASP A 67 13.21 -6.80 -11.29
N ASP A 68 11.95 -6.55 -10.91
CA ASP A 68 10.88 -6.23 -11.87
C ASP A 68 10.96 -4.76 -12.37
N PHE A 69 11.70 -3.92 -11.65
CA PHE A 69 11.84 -2.49 -11.92
C PHE A 69 13.24 -2.20 -12.47
N SER A 70 13.31 -1.68 -13.69
CA SER A 70 14.59 -1.27 -14.32
C SER A 70 14.94 0.20 -14.08
N ASP A 71 13.97 1.00 -13.63
CA ASP A 71 14.12 2.43 -13.42
C ASP A 71 13.52 2.86 -12.08
N VAL A 72 14.17 3.84 -11.43
CA VAL A 72 13.74 4.37 -10.13
C VAL A 72 12.41 5.13 -10.27
N GLU A 73 12.17 5.79 -11.40
CA GLU A 73 10.94 6.54 -11.65
C GLU A 73 9.71 5.62 -11.68
N GLU A 74 9.80 4.43 -12.31
CA GLU A 74 8.70 3.44 -12.34
C GLU A 74 8.34 2.97 -10.93
N LEU A 75 9.36 2.69 -10.11
CA LEU A 75 9.17 2.26 -8.73
C LEU A 75 8.53 3.35 -7.87
N GLU A 76 9.02 4.59 -7.96
CA GLU A 76 8.50 5.71 -7.18
C GLU A 76 7.06 6.07 -7.59
N GLU A 77 6.70 5.92 -8.87
CA GLU A 77 5.32 6.08 -9.34
C GLU A 77 4.38 5.04 -8.70
N LEU A 78 4.80 3.77 -8.67
CA LEU A 78 4.06 2.70 -8.00
C LEU A 78 3.89 2.98 -6.51
N MET A 79 4.96 3.39 -5.82
CA MET A 79 4.92 3.72 -4.40
C MET A 79 3.99 4.89 -4.13
N THR A 80 4.01 5.93 -4.98
CA THR A 80 3.11 7.08 -4.88
C THR A 80 1.64 6.66 -4.93
N GLU A 81 1.28 5.77 -5.87
CA GLU A 81 -0.09 5.25 -5.96
C GLU A 81 -0.47 4.36 -4.77
N VAL A 82 0.48 3.57 -4.24
CA VAL A 82 0.29 2.80 -3.00
C VAL A 82 0.03 3.73 -1.81
N TYR A 83 0.85 4.76 -1.60
CA TYR A 83 0.64 5.73 -0.53
C TYR A 83 -0.67 6.49 -0.68
N SER A 84 -1.01 6.90 -1.91
CA SER A 84 -2.31 7.50 -2.24
C SER A 84 -3.45 6.57 -1.83
N PHE A 85 -3.36 5.27 -2.14
CA PHE A 85 -4.35 4.30 -1.73
C PHE A 85 -4.47 4.12 -0.20
N LEU A 86 -3.34 4.03 0.51
CA LEU A 86 -3.32 3.91 1.97
C LEU A 86 -3.86 5.15 2.69
N THR A 87 -3.61 6.35 2.14
CA THR A 87 -4.01 7.64 2.74
C THR A 87 -5.42 8.08 2.34
N ARG A 88 -5.90 7.70 1.16
CA ARG A 88 -7.23 8.06 0.63
C ARG A 88 -8.39 7.46 1.42
N ASN A 89 -8.15 6.50 2.32
CA ASN A 89 -9.14 6.04 3.29
C ASN A 89 -9.57 7.09 4.32
N ARG A 90 -8.95 8.28 4.36
CA ARG A 90 -9.53 9.43 5.07
C ARG A 90 -10.79 10.01 4.41
N LYS A 91 -10.90 10.01 3.08
CA LYS A 91 -11.92 10.84 2.40
C LYS A 91 -13.32 10.22 2.40
N ARG A 92 -13.45 8.89 2.54
CA ARG A 92 -14.76 8.21 2.54
C ARG A 92 -15.46 8.10 3.90
N LYS A 93 -14.82 8.45 5.02
CA LYS A 93 -15.49 8.46 6.34
C LYS A 93 -16.28 9.74 6.64
N MET A 94 -16.25 10.75 5.77
CA MET A 94 -16.95 12.03 5.99
C MET A 94 -18.17 12.25 5.08
N GLU A 95 -18.45 11.35 4.12
CA GLU A 95 -19.60 11.47 3.20
C GLU A 95 -20.75 10.49 3.53
N GLY A 96 -20.81 9.98 4.77
CA GLY A 96 -21.84 9.02 5.21
C GLY A 96 -22.64 9.40 6.46
N GLU A 97 -22.41 10.58 7.05
CA GLU A 97 -23.19 11.13 8.17
C GLU A 97 -23.80 12.47 7.74
N SER A 98 -24.69 12.44 6.75
CA SER A 98 -25.59 13.56 6.43
C SER A 98 -26.72 13.04 5.54
N GLU A 99 -27.57 12.18 6.08
CA GLU A 99 -28.93 11.97 5.59
C GLU A 99 -29.72 11.28 6.70
N GLU A 100 -30.14 12.07 7.70
CA GLU A 100 -31.48 11.99 8.30
C GLU A 100 -31.87 13.36 8.88
#